data_AF-A0A0U1R0A6-F1
#
_entry.id   AF-A0A0U1R0A6-F1
#
_cell.length_a   1.000
_cell.length_b   1.000
_cell.length_c   1.000
_cell.angle_alpha   90.00
_cell.angle_beta   90.00
_cell.angle_gamma   90.00
#
_symmetry.space_group_name_H-M   'P 1'
#
loop_
_entity.id
_entity.type
_entity.pdbx_description
1 polymer ?
#
loop_
_entity_poly.entity_id
_entity_poly.type
_entity_poly.pdbx_seq_one_letter_code
_entity_poly.pdbx_strand_id
1 'polypeptide(L)'
;MEMSDMSPRRPYLLRAFYEWLIDNQLTPHLVVDVTRPGVSVPMEFARDGQIVLNVAPRAVGNLELSNDDVRFNARFGGVPRQVTVPIAAVMAIYARENGSGTMFEPEAAYDSDADGNFEGIEGKENETAPTESLMLVTDDTRVEQDDDNSPDDKPPQPPRSGGRPALRVVK
;
A
#
# COMPACT_ATOMS: atom_id res chain seq x y z
N MET A 1 -1.29 -19.42 6.41
CA MET A 1 -0.20 -18.82 5.64
C MET A 1 0.03 -17.46 6.25
N GLU A 2 1.15 -17.30 6.94
CA GLU A 2 1.63 -15.98 7.35
C GLU A 2 1.79 -15.12 6.09
N MET A 3 1.34 -13.85 6.14
CA MET A 3 1.39 -12.96 4.97
C MET A 3 2.83 -12.61 4.53
N SER A 4 3.83 -12.95 5.35
CA SER A 4 5.26 -12.69 5.13
C SER A 4 5.92 -13.57 4.05
N ASP A 5 5.32 -14.68 3.65
CA ASP A 5 5.88 -15.58 2.61
C ASP A 5 5.35 -15.32 1.19
N MET A 6 4.43 -14.36 1.02
CA MET A 6 3.85 -14.03 -0.28
C MET A 6 4.63 -12.91 -0.97
N SER A 7 4.71 -12.97 -2.30
CA SER A 7 5.28 -11.89 -3.10
C SER A 7 4.48 -10.59 -2.89
N PRO A 8 5.13 -9.41 -2.99
CA PRO A 8 4.44 -8.13 -2.84
C PRO A 8 3.32 -7.96 -3.86
N ARG A 9 2.23 -7.34 -3.44
CA ARG A 9 1.00 -7.17 -4.25
C ARG A 9 1.06 -5.94 -5.15
N ARG A 10 1.83 -4.91 -4.77
CA ARG A 10 1.96 -3.62 -5.47
C ARG A 10 2.13 -3.74 -6.99
N PRO A 11 3.04 -4.56 -7.57
CA PRO A 11 3.19 -4.59 -9.03
C PRO A 11 1.96 -5.14 -9.75
N TYR A 12 1.21 -6.04 -9.11
CA TYR A 12 -0.03 -6.60 -9.65
C TYR A 12 -1.18 -5.59 -9.61
N LEU A 13 -1.33 -4.90 -8.47
CA LEU A 13 -2.32 -3.83 -8.32
C LEU A 13 -2.03 -2.68 -9.28
N LEU A 14 -0.76 -2.31 -9.46
CA LEU A 14 -0.35 -1.29 -10.41
C LEU A 14 -0.84 -1.60 -11.83
N ARG A 15 -0.61 -2.82 -12.33
CA ARG A 15 -1.10 -3.25 -13.64
C ARG A 15 -2.63 -3.24 -13.71
N ALA A 16 -3.31 -3.74 -12.67
CA ALA A 16 -4.77 -3.75 -12.64
C ALA A 16 -5.38 -2.35 -12.71
N PHE A 17 -4.85 -1.39 -11.93
CA PHE A 17 -5.29 0.00 -11.98
C PHE A 17 -4.92 0.67 -13.29
N TYR A 18 -3.72 0.39 -13.84
CA TYR A 18 -3.31 0.92 -15.13
C TYR A 18 -4.29 0.52 -16.23
N GLU A 19 -4.58 -0.78 -16.38
CA GLU A 19 -5.52 -1.28 -17.39
C GLU A 19 -6.93 -0.70 -17.17
N TRP A 20 -7.42 -0.71 -15.93
CA TRP A 20 -8.71 -0.12 -15.59
C TRP A 20 -8.81 1.37 -15.97
N LEU A 21 -7.75 2.15 -15.75
CA LEU A 21 -7.72 3.56 -16.16
C LEU A 21 -7.75 3.72 -17.67
N ILE A 22 -7.02 2.89 -18.41
CA ILE A 22 -6.98 2.92 -19.89
C ILE A 22 -8.33 2.51 -20.48
N ASP A 23 -8.96 1.46 -19.95
CA ASP A 23 -10.28 0.98 -20.37
C ASP A 23 -11.39 2.02 -20.17
N ASN A 24 -11.17 2.98 -19.26
CA ASN A 24 -12.07 4.11 -19.02
C ASN A 24 -11.63 5.41 -19.72
N GLN A 25 -10.68 5.31 -20.67
CA GLN A 25 -10.16 6.44 -21.45
C GLN A 25 -9.56 7.56 -20.58
N LEU A 26 -8.97 7.21 -19.44
CA LEU A 26 -8.30 8.15 -18.53
C LEU A 26 -6.78 8.20 -18.79
N THR A 27 -6.11 9.26 -18.32
CA THR A 27 -4.66 9.42 -18.47
C THR A 27 -3.93 8.99 -17.18
N PRO A 28 -3.36 7.76 -17.11
CA PRO A 28 -2.67 7.29 -15.92
C PRO A 28 -1.37 8.07 -15.65
N HIS A 29 -1.21 8.50 -14.40
CA HIS A 29 -0.03 9.14 -13.86
C HIS A 29 0.47 8.37 -12.65
N LEU A 30 1.79 8.19 -12.54
CA LEU A 30 2.45 7.63 -11.38
C LEU A 30 2.97 8.75 -10.49
N VAL A 31 2.82 8.59 -9.17
CA VAL A 31 3.58 9.34 -8.17
C VAL A 31 4.74 8.47 -7.73
N VAL A 32 5.95 9.01 -7.83
CA VAL A 32 7.19 8.28 -7.55
C VAL A 32 8.01 9.05 -6.52
N ASP A 33 8.49 8.34 -5.50
CA ASP A 33 9.51 8.82 -4.56
C ASP A 33 10.89 8.75 -5.23
N VAL A 34 11.51 9.89 -5.50
CA VAL A 34 12.82 9.95 -6.17
C VAL A 34 14.00 9.77 -5.23
N THR A 35 13.75 9.66 -3.92
CA THR A 35 14.80 9.44 -2.91
C THR A 35 15.17 7.97 -2.77
N ARG A 36 14.31 7.07 -3.26
CA ARG A 36 14.53 5.62 -3.22
C ARG A 36 15.68 5.19 -4.14
N PRO A 37 16.50 4.21 -3.70
CA PRO A 37 17.61 3.71 -4.50
C PRO A 37 17.12 3.06 -5.80
N GLY A 38 17.90 3.20 -6.87
CA GLY A 38 17.60 2.61 -8.19
C GLY A 38 16.61 3.43 -9.04
N VAL A 39 16.04 4.51 -8.51
CA VAL A 39 15.22 5.44 -9.31
C VAL A 39 16.12 6.21 -10.28
N SER A 40 15.83 6.08 -11.57
CA SER A 40 16.49 6.81 -12.65
C SER A 40 15.46 7.63 -13.42
N VAL A 41 15.36 8.90 -13.04
CA VAL A 41 14.45 9.90 -13.65
C VAL A 41 15.19 11.22 -13.88
N PRO A 42 14.72 12.09 -14.78
CA PRO A 42 15.20 13.47 -14.89
C PRO A 42 14.89 14.29 -13.63
N MET A 43 15.84 14.35 -12.69
CA MET A 43 15.70 15.00 -11.37
C MET A 43 15.35 16.49 -11.45
N GLU A 44 15.64 17.16 -12.58
CA GLU A 44 15.27 18.55 -12.80
C GLU A 44 13.74 18.79 -12.78
N PHE A 45 12.94 17.74 -13.03
CA PHE A 45 11.47 17.77 -12.95
C PHE A 45 10.91 17.26 -11.60
N ALA A 46 11.75 16.78 -10.69
CA ALA A 46 11.33 16.35 -9.36
C ALA A 46 11.12 17.56 -8.43
N ARG A 47 10.17 17.45 -7.50
CA ARG A 47 9.81 18.44 -6.49
C ARG A 47 9.50 17.74 -5.18
N ASP A 48 10.04 18.25 -4.07
CA ASP A 48 9.80 17.73 -2.72
C ASP A 48 10.02 16.22 -2.57
N GLY A 49 11.08 15.70 -3.19
CA GLY A 49 11.41 14.27 -3.16
C GLY A 49 10.50 13.40 -4.02
N GLN A 50 9.61 13.99 -4.83
CA GLN A 50 8.67 13.27 -5.68
C GLN A 50 8.75 13.70 -7.15
N ILE A 51 8.31 12.81 -8.03
CA ILE A 51 8.05 13.13 -9.44
C ILE A 51 6.73 12.50 -9.88
N VAL A 52 5.97 13.24 -10.70
CA VAL A 52 4.76 12.73 -11.33
C VAL A 52 5.07 12.39 -12.78
N LEU A 53 4.80 11.14 -13.17
CA LEU A 53 5.12 10.61 -14.49
C LEU A 53 3.84 10.21 -15.23
N ASN A 54 3.60 10.81 -16.39
CA ASN A 54 2.52 10.38 -17.28
C ASN A 54 2.94 9.07 -17.98
N VAL A 55 2.19 8.00 -17.75
CA VAL A 55 2.45 6.67 -18.34
C VAL A 55 1.38 6.24 -19.34
N ALA A 56 0.52 7.15 -19.79
CA ALA A 56 -0.46 6.85 -20.82
C ALA A 56 0.23 6.43 -22.14
N PRO A 57 -0.35 5.51 -22.94
CA PRO A 57 0.28 4.96 -24.14
C PRO A 57 0.80 6.01 -25.14
N ARG A 58 0.14 7.18 -25.21
CA ARG A 58 0.54 8.30 -26.08
C ARG A 58 1.75 9.11 -25.60
N ALA A 59 2.13 8.98 -24.32
CA ALA A 59 3.17 9.78 -23.69
C ALA A 59 4.49 9.02 -23.53
N VAL A 60 4.45 7.69 -23.66
CA VAL A 60 5.60 6.80 -23.40
C VAL A 60 5.80 5.81 -24.54
N GLY A 61 7.03 5.31 -24.68
CA GLY A 61 7.39 4.22 -25.58
C GLY A 61 8.07 3.09 -24.82
N ASN A 62 7.81 1.85 -25.24
CA ASN A 62 8.34 0.64 -24.58
C ASN A 62 8.02 0.61 -23.07
N LEU A 63 6.75 0.85 -22.71
CA LEU A 63 6.30 0.76 -21.33
C LEU A 63 6.32 -0.70 -20.87
N GLU A 64 7.06 -0.95 -19.79
CA GLU A 64 7.14 -2.22 -19.09
C GLU A 64 6.70 -2.00 -17.64
N LEU A 65 5.63 -2.70 -17.24
CA LEU A 65 5.15 -2.73 -15.86
C LEU A 65 5.50 -4.10 -15.26
N SER A 66 6.78 -4.29 -14.91
CA SER A 66 7.28 -5.58 -14.41
C SER A 66 7.00 -5.75 -12.90
N ASN A 67 7.50 -6.83 -12.31
CA ASN A 67 7.38 -7.04 -10.86
C ASN A 67 8.46 -6.29 -10.05
N ASP A 68 9.57 -5.95 -10.69
CA ASP A 68 10.73 -5.34 -10.03
C ASP A 68 10.78 -3.83 -10.28
N ASP A 69 10.49 -3.43 -11.51
CA ASP A 69 10.55 -2.03 -11.96
C ASP A 69 9.49 -1.66 -13.02
N VAL A 70 9.25 -0.36 -13.12
CA VAL A 70 8.56 0.29 -14.23
C VAL A 70 9.61 0.93 -15.13
N ARG A 71 9.61 0.57 -16.42
CA ARG A 71 10.54 1.12 -17.41
C ARG A 71 9.80 1.68 -18.60
N PHE A 72 10.27 2.81 -19.11
CA PHE A 72 9.76 3.38 -20.36
C PHE A 72 10.70 4.45 -20.92
N ASN A 73 10.45 4.86 -22.14
CA ASN A 73 11.06 6.02 -22.77
C ASN A 73 10.04 7.15 -22.88
N ALA A 74 10.43 8.38 -22.54
CA ALA A 74 9.58 9.55 -22.68
C ALA A 74 10.40 10.79 -23.07
N ARG A 75 9.71 11.87 -23.44
CA ARG A 75 10.36 13.15 -23.74
C ARG A 75 10.16 14.13 -22.60
N PHE A 76 11.26 14.67 -22.10
CA PHE A 76 11.29 15.70 -21.07
C PHE A 76 11.88 16.97 -21.68
N GLY A 77 11.09 18.04 -21.78
CA GLY A 77 11.51 19.25 -22.50
C GLY A 77 11.87 18.99 -23.98
N GLY A 78 11.24 17.99 -24.62
CA GLY A 78 11.53 17.56 -26.00
C GLY A 78 12.70 16.58 -26.14
N VAL A 79 13.54 16.42 -25.11
CA VAL A 79 14.68 15.51 -25.09
C VAL A 79 14.23 14.09 -24.69
N PRO A 80 14.52 13.05 -25.50
CA PRO A 80 14.21 11.68 -25.14
C PRO A 80 15.07 11.23 -23.95
N ARG A 81 14.44 10.60 -22.97
CA ARG A 81 15.08 10.01 -21.79
C ARG A 81 14.48 8.64 -21.52
N GLN A 82 15.31 7.71 -21.06
CA GLN A 82 14.87 6.46 -20.47
C GLN A 82 14.59 6.68 -18.99
N VAL A 83 13.51 6.08 -18.51
CA VAL A 83 13.06 6.11 -17.12
C VAL A 83 13.03 4.69 -16.58
N THR A 84 13.56 4.51 -15.36
CA THR A 84 13.48 3.27 -14.59
C THR A 84 13.08 3.60 -13.17
N VAL A 85 12.01 2.98 -12.68
CA VAL A 85 11.45 3.21 -11.35
C VAL A 85 11.21 1.87 -10.67
N PRO A 86 11.98 1.51 -9.63
CA PRO A 86 11.70 0.33 -8.82
C PRO A 86 10.29 0.37 -8.23
N ILE A 87 9.62 -0.78 -8.11
CA ILE A 87 8.25 -0.84 -7.58
C ILE A 87 8.16 -0.31 -6.14
N ALA A 88 9.24 -0.44 -5.36
CA ALA A 88 9.36 0.14 -4.03
C ALA A 88 9.14 1.67 -4.01
N ALA A 89 9.51 2.36 -5.10
CA ALA A 89 9.43 3.82 -5.24
C ALA A 89 8.09 4.31 -5.79
N VAL A 90 7.22 3.44 -6.30
CA VAL A 90 5.91 3.82 -6.82
C VAL A 90 4.95 4.00 -5.64
N MET A 91 4.57 5.24 -5.36
CA MET A 91 3.71 5.61 -4.24
C MET A 91 2.22 5.50 -4.60
N ALA A 92 1.85 5.88 -5.83
CA ALA A 92 0.46 5.89 -6.27
C ALA A 92 0.34 5.83 -7.80
N ILE A 93 -0.85 5.43 -8.26
CA ILE A 93 -1.30 5.59 -9.65
C ILE A 93 -2.67 6.26 -9.66
N TYR A 94 -2.86 7.28 -10.50
CA TYR A 94 -4.12 8.01 -10.61
C TYR A 94 -4.38 8.57 -12.00
N ALA A 95 -5.64 8.86 -12.30
CA ALA A 95 -6.09 9.56 -13.49
C ALA A 95 -5.90 11.06 -13.34
N ARG A 96 -5.26 11.70 -14.32
CA ARG A 96 -5.08 13.15 -14.34
C ARG A 96 -6.40 13.92 -14.30
N GLU A 97 -7.45 13.37 -14.90
CA GLU A 97 -8.71 14.06 -15.16
C GLU A 97 -9.56 14.22 -13.89
N ASN A 98 -9.61 13.20 -13.05
CA ASN A 98 -10.55 13.14 -11.92
C ASN A 98 -9.94 12.57 -10.63
N GLY A 99 -8.64 12.25 -10.63
CA GLY A 99 -7.95 11.69 -9.45
C GLY A 99 -8.29 10.23 -9.14
N SER A 100 -9.09 9.55 -9.97
CA SER A 100 -9.41 8.13 -9.77
C SER A 100 -8.15 7.28 -9.78
N GLY A 101 -8.00 6.37 -8.82
CA GLY A 101 -6.80 5.55 -8.70
C GLY A 101 -6.61 5.02 -7.29
N THR A 102 -5.36 4.74 -6.92
CA THR A 102 -5.00 4.30 -5.58
C THR A 102 -3.65 4.85 -5.14
N MET A 103 -3.52 5.11 -3.85
CA MET A 103 -2.23 5.12 -3.16
C MET A 103 -1.90 3.68 -2.76
N PHE A 104 -0.63 3.27 -2.88
CA PHE A 104 -0.21 1.94 -2.48
C PHE A 104 0.11 1.89 -1.00
N GLU A 105 -0.36 0.85 -0.34
CA GLU A 105 -0.01 0.57 1.05
C GLU A 105 1.50 0.22 1.16
N PRO A 106 2.13 0.53 2.30
CA PRO A 106 3.42 -0.03 2.67
C PRO A 106 3.37 -1.56 2.65
N GLU A 107 4.45 -2.18 2.20
CA GLU A 107 4.60 -3.63 2.21
C GLU A 107 5.98 -3.96 2.77
N ALA A 108 6.06 -4.97 3.65
CA ALA A 108 7.30 -5.36 4.33
C ALA A 108 8.48 -5.60 3.37
N ALA A 109 8.20 -6.07 2.15
CA ALA A 109 9.20 -6.27 1.10
C ALA A 109 9.92 -4.98 0.65
N TYR A 110 9.38 -3.81 1.00
CA TYR A 110 9.85 -2.49 0.60
C TYR A 110 10.13 -1.56 1.79
N ASP A 111 9.89 -2.00 3.02
CA ASP A 111 10.06 -1.19 4.23
C ASP A 111 11.52 -1.17 4.71
N SER A 112 12.30 -2.21 4.39
CA SER A 112 13.70 -2.38 4.83
C SER A 112 14.70 -1.38 4.23
N ASP A 113 14.31 -0.59 3.23
CA ASP A 113 15.15 0.46 2.63
C ASP A 113 14.91 1.85 3.23
N ALA A 114 13.95 2.00 4.16
CA ALA A 114 13.65 3.28 4.82
C ALA A 114 14.50 3.53 6.08
N ASP A 115 14.98 2.46 6.73
CA ASP A 115 15.86 2.57 7.90
C ASP A 115 17.31 2.58 7.45
N GLY A 116 17.76 3.77 7.02
CA GLY A 116 19.17 4.08 6.97
C GLY A 116 19.81 3.82 8.32
N ASN A 117 20.61 2.76 8.38
CA ASN A 117 21.53 2.42 9.46
C ASN A 117 22.36 3.65 9.89
N PHE A 118 21.91 4.36 10.93
CA PHE A 118 22.70 5.30 11.70
C PHE A 118 22.92 4.71 13.10
N GLU A 119 23.76 3.68 13.18
CA GLU A 119 24.44 3.35 14.43
C GLU A 119 25.72 4.17 14.51
N GLY A 120 25.81 5.04 15.52
CA GLY A 120 27.09 5.47 16.10
C GLY A 120 27.45 6.95 15.98
N ILE A 121 26.73 7.85 16.66
CA ILE A 121 27.35 9.00 17.33
C ILE A 121 26.72 9.14 18.72
N GLU A 122 27.37 8.53 19.73
CA GLU A 122 27.11 8.85 21.14
C GLU A 122 27.71 10.22 21.46
N GLY A 123 26.85 11.22 21.64
CA GLY A 123 27.17 12.52 22.21
C GLY A 123 26.27 12.78 23.42
N LYS A 124 26.86 12.71 24.61
CA LYS A 124 26.26 12.95 25.94
C LYS A 124 25.72 14.38 26.08
N GLU A 125 24.53 14.58 26.67
CA GLU A 125 24.11 15.68 27.61
C GLU A 125 22.80 15.24 28.32
N ASN A 126 22.84 14.65 29.52
CA ASN A 126 22.65 15.20 30.89
C ASN A 126 21.29 15.88 31.27
N GLU A 127 20.50 15.13 32.05
CA GLU A 127 19.65 15.47 33.23
C GLU A 127 18.72 16.71 33.25
N THR A 128 17.42 16.51 33.51
CA THR A 128 16.78 16.70 34.86
C THR A 128 15.29 16.26 34.91
N ALA A 129 14.91 15.66 36.04
CA ALA A 129 13.65 14.97 36.41
C ALA A 129 12.54 15.96 36.91
N PRO A 130 11.39 15.56 37.56
CA PRO A 130 10.88 14.22 37.91
C PRO A 130 9.37 13.96 37.71
N THR A 131 9.01 12.71 37.97
CA THR A 131 7.69 12.08 38.14
C THR A 131 6.86 12.62 39.32
N GLU A 132 5.53 12.68 39.16
CA GLU A 132 4.56 12.58 40.27
C GLU A 132 3.50 11.50 40.00
N SER A 133 3.23 10.73 41.05
CA SER A 133 2.25 9.64 41.17
C SER A 133 0.87 10.18 41.55
N LEU A 134 -0.22 9.44 41.28
CA LEU A 134 -1.28 9.15 42.28
C LEU A 134 -2.40 8.20 41.76
N MET A 135 -3.05 7.58 42.74
CA MET A 135 -3.75 6.29 42.75
C MET A 135 -5.25 6.30 42.38
N LEU A 136 -5.75 5.06 42.26
CA LEU A 136 -7.11 4.53 42.24
C LEU A 136 -8.18 5.27 43.08
N VAL A 137 -9.40 5.27 42.55
CA VAL A 137 -10.65 5.24 43.33
C VAL A 137 -11.58 4.18 42.74
N THR A 138 -11.87 3.14 43.53
CA THR A 138 -13.02 2.25 43.37
C THR A 138 -14.27 2.93 43.94
N ASP A 139 -15.42 2.79 43.28
CA ASP A 139 -16.71 2.91 43.96
C ASP A 139 -17.68 1.85 43.45
N ASP A 140 -18.38 1.27 44.40
CA ASP A 140 -19.10 0.00 44.39
C ASP A 140 -20.57 0.35 44.66
N THR A 141 -21.47 0.07 43.71
CA THR A 141 -22.90 -0.01 44.02
C THR A 141 -23.52 -1.22 43.34
N ARG A 142 -23.68 -2.27 44.14
CA ARG A 142 -24.59 -3.40 43.96
C ARG A 142 -26.05 -2.96 43.90
N VAL A 143 -26.82 -3.60 43.02
CA VAL A 143 -28.23 -3.95 43.27
C VAL A 143 -28.41 -5.41 42.81
N GLU A 144 -28.91 -6.25 43.71
CA GLU A 144 -29.17 -7.68 43.55
C GLU A 144 -30.59 -7.95 42.99
N GLN A 145 -30.70 -9.05 42.21
CA GLN A 145 -31.76 -10.10 42.21
C GLN A 145 -33.23 -9.73 41.87
N ASP A 146 -34.06 -10.56 41.21
CA ASP A 146 -34.14 -12.03 41.06
C ASP A 146 -35.02 -12.45 39.85
N ASP A 147 -34.75 -13.67 39.35
CA ASP A 147 -35.62 -14.77 38.82
C ASP A 147 -36.91 -14.54 37.98
N ASP A 148 -37.00 -15.16 36.78
CA ASP A 148 -37.54 -16.52 36.56
C ASP A 148 -38.00 -16.79 35.08
N ASN A 149 -37.69 -18.01 34.60
CA ASN A 149 -38.38 -18.88 33.62
C ASN A 149 -38.63 -18.58 32.11
N SER A 150 -37.90 -19.35 31.27
CA SER A 150 -38.30 -20.17 30.08
C SER A 150 -39.01 -19.60 28.83
N PRO A 151 -38.99 -20.26 27.65
CA PRO A 151 -38.12 -21.36 27.16
C PRO A 151 -37.43 -21.06 25.81
N ASP A 152 -36.60 -22.02 25.36
CA ASP A 152 -36.01 -22.16 24.02
C ASP A 152 -36.84 -21.61 22.85
N ASP A 153 -36.26 -20.67 22.09
CA ASP A 153 -36.65 -20.42 20.70
C ASP A 153 -35.40 -20.22 19.84
N LYS A 154 -34.63 -21.31 19.67
CA LYS A 154 -33.60 -21.38 18.63
C LYS A 154 -34.25 -21.79 17.32
N PRO A 155 -34.15 -21.00 16.25
CA PRO A 155 -34.72 -21.37 14.96
C PRO A 155 -34.06 -22.67 14.44
N PRO A 156 -34.83 -23.57 13.79
CA PRO A 156 -34.32 -24.86 13.34
C PRO A 156 -33.22 -24.67 12.29
N GLN A 157 -32.09 -25.36 12.47
CA GLN A 157 -31.03 -25.40 11.47
C GLN A 157 -31.52 -26.15 10.21
N PRO A 158 -31.20 -25.65 9.01
CA PRO A 158 -31.59 -26.33 7.78
C PRO A 158 -30.91 -27.70 7.66
N PRO A 159 -31.55 -28.66 6.98
CA PRO A 159 -31.04 -30.01 6.85
C PRO A 159 -29.66 -30.00 6.16
N ARG A 160 -28.69 -30.69 6.77
CA ARG A 160 -27.36 -30.93 6.21
C ARG A 160 -27.45 -31.96 5.09
N SER A 161 -27.92 -31.54 3.91
CA SER A 161 -27.85 -32.36 2.70
C SER A 161 -27.22 -31.57 1.55
N GLY A 162 -26.15 -32.14 0.99
CA GLY A 162 -25.51 -31.62 -0.21
C GLY A 162 -24.15 -31.01 0.10
N GLY A 163 -23.10 -31.82 -0.02
CA GLY A 163 -21.73 -31.32 -0.05
C GLY A 163 -21.62 -30.17 -1.05
N ARG A 164 -20.98 -29.08 -0.64
CA ARG A 164 -20.80 -27.90 -1.49
C ARG A 164 -20.19 -28.36 -2.82
N PRO A 165 -20.77 -27.98 -3.98
CA PRO A 165 -20.16 -28.30 -5.25
C PRO A 165 -18.72 -27.77 -5.25
N ALA A 166 -17.74 -28.67 -5.38
CA ALA A 166 -16.35 -28.31 -5.49
C ALA A 166 -16.00 -28.19 -6.97
N LEU A 167 -15.54 -27.01 -7.39
CA LEU A 167 -14.98 -26.80 -8.72
C LEU A 167 -13.82 -27.79 -8.94
N ARG A 168 -13.84 -28.50 -10.06
CA ARG A 168 -12.78 -29.41 -10.49
C ARG A 168 -12.22 -28.92 -11.82
N VAL A 169 -10.90 -29.00 -11.98
CA VAL A 169 -10.23 -28.68 -13.25
C VAL A 169 -10.66 -29.72 -14.29
N VAL A 170 -11.22 -29.26 -15.41
CA VAL A 170 -11.44 -30.10 -16.60
C VAL A 170 -10.09 -30.23 -17.31
N LYS A 171 -9.61 -31.46 -17.50
CA LYS A 171 -8.34 -31.76 -18.16
C LYS A 171 -8.51 -31.89 -19.66
#